data_AF-C7N9R6-F1
#
_entry.id   AF-C7N9R6-F1
#
_cell.length_a   1.000
_cell.length_b   1.000
_cell.length_c   1.000
_cell.angle_alpha   90.00
_cell.angle_beta   90.00
_cell.angle_gamma   90.00
#
_symmetry.space_group_name_H-M   'P 1'
#
loop_
_entity.id
_entity.type
_entity.pdbx_description
1 polymer ?
#
loop_
_entity_poly.entity_id
_entity_poly.type
_entity_poly.pdbx_seq_one_letter_code
_entity_poly.pdbx_strand_id
1 'polypeptide(L)'
;MDKRPKWQKELESFKGIKSTFIIEGNINDIYPYYLDENSVNYLDLDFLLTQMLKIDEESKDNDKLEYDFVFCNPVLGFYNKRIHTNVANVLRDFDKSGNNIFKKEKPNYIVDDIEKFSVIVKEAITSKKEKPVAVIINFAARYISSPTSLDTNENNMFINLFEASMNAKSVKGYSNTLILVVEKFNDLPSWFYYNNPNVRTITIPNPDKKIRLNYIEKNYKNELENNIKIKSKFIDNTEGLKNRELKELKNLYKRYNRKDSDYTLLDALTMYKYGIKENMWETIDEETVNNLENSLEERVKGQDRAVKKVSSVIKRAVTGMSGLQHSSNGNKPKGILFFAGPTGTGKTELTKALAEVLFGDENNCIRFDMSEYSESHSDQKLFGAPPGYVGYEAGGQLTNAVKEKPFSILLFDEIEKAHPSIMDKFLQILEDGRMTDGQGNTVYFSESLIIFTSNLGITKKTIDSSGNERREQLVSIDETYESMENKVINGIKAHFKPEVVNRIGNNIVVFDFIRDEVSQLIVKSQIKKINENIKRLKKIDIEISQETLEYYYKLSKEKNVLEMGGRGIGNMIEEKYINELSNYIFDSRNEKGKIIIYVENEKIKFKKGE
;
A
#
# COMPACT_ATOMS: atom_id res chain seq x y z
N MET A 1 2.76 -34.91 -9.34
CA MET A 1 2.49 -34.29 -8.01
C MET A 1 1.17 -33.54 -8.11
N ASP A 2 0.23 -33.80 -7.21
CA ASP A 2 -1.09 -33.15 -7.18
C ASP A 2 -0.97 -31.62 -7.12
N LYS A 3 -1.41 -30.94 -8.19
CA LYS A 3 -1.32 -29.48 -8.39
C LYS A 3 -2.40 -28.69 -7.62
N ARG A 4 -3.33 -29.37 -6.93
CA ARG A 4 -4.39 -28.70 -6.16
C ARG A 4 -3.83 -27.88 -4.98
N PRO A 5 -4.39 -26.69 -4.70
CA PRO A 5 -4.10 -25.92 -3.49
C PRO A 5 -4.33 -26.73 -2.21
N LYS A 6 -3.61 -26.38 -1.13
CA LYS A 6 -3.72 -27.05 0.18
C LYS A 6 -5.16 -27.10 0.68
N TRP A 7 -5.87 -25.98 0.62
CA TRP A 7 -7.26 -25.89 1.12
C TRP A 7 -8.21 -26.83 0.35
N GLN A 8 -7.98 -27.06 -0.94
CA GLN A 8 -8.78 -27.98 -1.72
C GLN A 8 -8.52 -29.44 -1.31
N LYS A 9 -7.25 -29.80 -1.11
CA LYS A 9 -6.85 -31.12 -0.60
C LYS A 9 -7.41 -31.39 0.80
N GLU A 10 -7.43 -30.36 1.63
CA GLU A 10 -7.99 -30.42 2.98
C GLU A 10 -9.51 -30.66 2.94
N LEU A 11 -10.25 -29.91 2.13
CA LEU A 11 -11.68 -30.13 1.94
C LEU A 11 -11.96 -31.56 1.44
N GLU A 12 -11.22 -32.03 0.44
CA GLU A 12 -11.37 -33.39 -0.10
C GLU A 12 -11.09 -34.47 0.94
N SER A 13 -10.08 -34.27 1.80
CA SER A 13 -9.65 -35.25 2.80
C SER A 13 -10.66 -35.40 3.95
N PHE A 14 -11.46 -34.36 4.22
CA PHE A 14 -12.45 -34.34 5.31
C PHE A 14 -13.89 -34.45 4.84
N LYS A 15 -14.14 -34.38 3.52
CA LYS A 15 -15.43 -34.62 2.89
C LYS A 15 -16.02 -35.96 3.34
N GLY A 16 -17.30 -35.96 3.72
CA GLY A 16 -17.99 -37.13 4.25
C GLY A 16 -17.63 -37.50 5.70
N ILE A 17 -16.55 -36.94 6.27
CA ILE A 17 -16.14 -37.16 7.67
C ILE A 17 -16.66 -36.04 8.56
N LYS A 18 -16.36 -34.78 8.21
CA LYS A 18 -16.86 -33.61 8.92
C LYS A 18 -18.26 -33.28 8.43
N SER A 19 -19.19 -33.08 9.35
CA SER A 19 -20.55 -32.67 9.02
C SER A 19 -20.67 -31.16 8.79
N THR A 20 -19.70 -30.36 9.22
CA THR A 20 -19.75 -28.91 9.05
C THR A 20 -18.41 -28.31 8.66
N PHE A 21 -18.43 -27.45 7.64
CA PHE A 21 -17.29 -26.65 7.21
C PHE A 21 -17.60 -25.16 7.34
N ILE A 22 -16.64 -24.39 7.84
CA ILE A 22 -16.65 -22.92 7.77
C ILE A 22 -15.59 -22.54 6.74
N ILE A 23 -16.00 -21.93 5.64
CA ILE A 23 -15.09 -21.48 4.58
C ILE A 23 -14.94 -19.96 4.69
N GLU A 24 -13.69 -19.51 4.82
CA GLU A 24 -13.38 -18.09 5.03
C GLU A 24 -12.21 -17.57 4.17
N GLY A 25 -11.95 -16.27 4.24
CA GLY A 25 -10.82 -15.62 3.57
C GLY A 25 -11.18 -15.14 2.17
N ASN A 26 -10.41 -15.54 1.16
CA ASN A 26 -10.61 -15.13 -0.23
C ASN A 26 -11.76 -15.91 -0.87
N ILE A 27 -13.02 -15.67 -0.46
CA ILE A 27 -14.24 -16.38 -0.91
C ILE A 27 -14.89 -15.79 -2.18
N ASN A 28 -14.47 -14.60 -2.60
CA ASN A 28 -15.04 -13.83 -3.72
C ASN A 28 -14.11 -13.83 -4.95
N ASP A 29 -13.41 -14.93 -5.21
CA ASP A 29 -12.48 -15.08 -6.33
C ASP A 29 -12.91 -16.23 -7.26
N ILE A 30 -12.07 -16.54 -8.24
CA ILE A 30 -12.16 -17.75 -9.07
C ILE A 30 -10.96 -18.66 -8.80
N TYR A 31 -11.23 -19.96 -8.70
CA TYR A 31 -10.28 -20.94 -8.19
C TYR A 31 -9.96 -22.01 -9.23
N PRO A 32 -8.73 -22.54 -9.25
CA PRO A 32 -8.36 -23.58 -10.18
C PRO A 32 -9.12 -24.88 -9.88
N TYR A 33 -9.64 -25.51 -10.92
CA TYR A 33 -10.22 -26.84 -10.93
C TYR A 33 -9.51 -27.67 -12.00
N TYR A 34 -8.80 -28.70 -11.59
CA TYR A 34 -8.00 -29.54 -12.48
C TYR A 34 -8.87 -30.72 -12.95
N LEU A 35 -9.11 -30.81 -14.26
CA LEU A 35 -9.83 -31.94 -14.87
C LEU A 35 -8.87 -33.12 -15.09
N ASP A 36 -7.62 -32.82 -15.48
CA ASP A 36 -6.53 -33.76 -15.65
C ASP A 36 -5.18 -33.08 -15.28
N GLU A 37 -4.04 -33.75 -15.45
CA GLU A 37 -2.72 -33.20 -15.10
C GLU A 37 -2.34 -31.93 -15.90
N ASN A 38 -2.96 -31.72 -17.06
CA ASN A 38 -2.62 -30.68 -18.05
C ASN A 38 -3.71 -29.63 -18.27
N SER A 39 -4.96 -29.88 -17.85
CA SER A 39 -6.09 -28.99 -18.06
C SER A 39 -6.66 -28.46 -16.74
N VAL A 40 -6.62 -27.13 -16.60
CA VAL A 40 -7.12 -26.41 -15.42
C VAL A 40 -8.18 -25.41 -15.82
N ASN A 41 -9.37 -25.48 -15.26
CA ASN A 41 -10.42 -24.46 -15.39
C ASN A 41 -10.45 -23.56 -14.16
N TYR A 42 -11.10 -22.40 -14.27
CA TYR A 42 -11.26 -21.48 -13.13
C TYR A 42 -12.75 -21.27 -12.88
N LEU A 43 -13.19 -21.62 -11.67
CA LEU A 43 -14.59 -21.68 -11.30
C LEU A 43 -14.86 -20.77 -10.09
N ASP A 44 -16.06 -20.21 -10.02
CA ASP A 44 -16.54 -19.54 -8.79
C ASP A 44 -16.70 -20.57 -7.66
N LEU A 45 -16.64 -20.11 -6.40
CA LEU A 45 -16.63 -20.97 -5.21
C LEU A 45 -17.81 -21.96 -5.20
N ASP A 46 -19.04 -21.47 -5.43
CA ASP A 46 -20.25 -22.30 -5.44
C ASP A 46 -20.11 -23.51 -6.37
N PHE A 47 -19.68 -23.26 -7.61
CA PHE A 47 -19.56 -24.31 -8.61
C PHE A 47 -18.37 -25.22 -8.30
N LEU A 48 -17.26 -24.69 -7.80
CA LEU A 48 -16.14 -25.52 -7.35
C LEU A 48 -16.55 -26.47 -6.23
N LEU A 49 -17.29 -26.00 -5.22
CA LEU A 49 -17.79 -26.83 -4.12
C LEU A 49 -18.66 -27.99 -4.64
N THR A 50 -19.52 -27.73 -5.62
CA THR A 50 -20.30 -28.81 -6.25
C THR A 50 -19.42 -29.86 -6.92
N GLN A 51 -18.32 -29.46 -7.56
CA GLN A 51 -17.41 -30.43 -8.20
C GLN A 51 -16.59 -31.21 -7.18
N MET A 52 -16.14 -30.55 -6.11
CA MET A 52 -15.31 -31.17 -5.09
C MET A 52 -16.09 -32.16 -4.22
N LEU A 53 -17.35 -31.87 -3.93
CA LEU A 53 -18.20 -32.75 -3.13
C LEU A 53 -18.80 -33.92 -3.94
N LYS A 54 -18.57 -34.03 -5.25
CA LYS A 54 -18.96 -35.22 -6.03
C LYS A 54 -18.28 -36.47 -5.50
N ILE A 55 -19.02 -37.56 -5.35
CA ILE A 55 -18.46 -38.85 -4.92
C ILE A 55 -18.18 -39.65 -6.19
N ASP A 56 -16.90 -39.94 -6.44
CA ASP A 56 -16.43 -40.65 -7.65
C ASP A 56 -16.29 -42.17 -7.44
N GLU A 57 -16.83 -42.72 -6.35
CA GLU A 57 -16.79 -44.17 -6.12
C GLU A 57 -17.83 -44.89 -6.99
N GLU A 58 -17.35 -45.69 -7.96
CA GLU A 58 -18.15 -46.70 -8.63
C GLU A 58 -18.62 -47.72 -7.57
N SER A 59 -19.89 -47.64 -7.19
CA SER A 59 -20.50 -48.69 -6.40
C SER A 59 -20.64 -49.95 -7.27
N LYS A 60 -20.55 -51.13 -6.64
CA LYS A 60 -20.72 -52.43 -7.31
C LYS A 60 -22.08 -52.61 -8.03
N ASP A 61 -23.02 -51.68 -7.82
CA ASP A 61 -24.39 -51.69 -8.35
C ASP A 61 -24.65 -50.67 -9.48
N ASN A 62 -23.62 -50.05 -10.08
CA ASN A 62 -23.76 -48.96 -11.09
C ASN A 62 -24.51 -47.70 -10.62
N ASP A 63 -24.94 -47.62 -9.36
CA ASP A 63 -25.52 -46.40 -8.79
C ASP A 63 -24.41 -45.43 -8.38
N LYS A 64 -24.29 -44.34 -9.12
CA LYS A 64 -23.37 -43.24 -8.83
C LYS A 64 -23.90 -42.45 -7.63
N LEU A 65 -23.25 -42.60 -6.47
CA LEU A 65 -23.60 -41.82 -5.28
C LEU A 65 -23.21 -40.36 -5.55
N GLU A 66 -24.12 -39.40 -5.37
CA GLU A 66 -23.82 -37.97 -5.51
C GLU A 66 -24.52 -37.21 -4.38
N TYR A 67 -23.92 -36.10 -3.94
CA TYR A 67 -24.58 -35.20 -2.99
C TYR A 67 -25.74 -34.46 -3.65
N ASP A 68 -26.86 -34.36 -2.95
CA ASP A 68 -27.88 -33.38 -3.28
C ASP A 68 -27.50 -32.02 -2.70
N PHE A 69 -27.36 -31.02 -3.56
CA PHE A 69 -26.93 -29.68 -3.16
C PHE A 69 -28.10 -28.75 -2.93
N VAL A 70 -27.99 -27.91 -1.90
CA VAL A 70 -28.92 -26.83 -1.59
C VAL A 70 -28.11 -25.58 -1.30
N PHE A 71 -28.24 -24.54 -2.12
CA PHE A 71 -27.65 -23.23 -1.82
C PHE A 71 -28.67 -22.33 -1.13
N CYS A 72 -28.19 -21.48 -0.24
CA CYS A 72 -29.00 -20.48 0.40
C CYS A 72 -28.24 -19.18 0.65
N ASN A 73 -28.96 -18.06 0.61
CA ASN A 73 -28.45 -16.75 1.02
C ASN A 73 -29.63 -15.84 1.49
N PRO A 74 -29.34 -14.73 2.18
CA PRO A 74 -30.38 -13.87 2.75
C PRO A 74 -31.36 -13.26 1.74
N VAL A 75 -30.95 -13.14 0.46
CA VAL A 75 -31.73 -12.43 -0.57
C VAL A 75 -32.64 -13.38 -1.34
N LEU A 76 -32.16 -14.58 -1.66
CA LEU A 76 -32.84 -15.55 -2.51
C LEU A 76 -33.56 -16.64 -1.72
N GLY A 77 -33.25 -16.78 -0.42
CA GLY A 77 -33.63 -17.95 0.36
C GLY A 77 -32.92 -19.19 -0.16
N PHE A 78 -33.63 -20.31 -0.33
CA PHE A 78 -33.07 -21.53 -0.93
C PHE A 78 -33.12 -21.47 -2.47
N TYR A 79 -32.02 -21.82 -3.16
CA TYR A 79 -31.93 -21.79 -4.62
C TYR A 79 -30.90 -22.81 -5.15
N ASN A 80 -30.99 -23.16 -6.44
CA ASN A 80 -29.98 -23.92 -7.17
C ASN A 80 -29.85 -23.33 -8.60
N LYS A 81 -29.04 -22.29 -8.78
CA LYS A 81 -29.00 -21.50 -10.03
C LYS A 81 -28.45 -22.24 -11.27
N ARG A 82 -27.62 -23.27 -11.08
CA ARG A 82 -26.87 -23.96 -12.16
C ARG A 82 -26.75 -25.47 -11.95
N ILE A 83 -27.62 -26.04 -11.12
CA ILE A 83 -27.63 -27.46 -10.78
C ILE A 83 -28.96 -28.01 -11.31
N HIS A 84 -28.93 -29.15 -12.00
CA HIS A 84 -30.14 -29.75 -12.56
C HIS A 84 -31.13 -30.21 -11.48
N THR A 85 -30.69 -30.31 -10.23
CA THR A 85 -31.49 -30.69 -9.07
C THR A 85 -32.31 -29.50 -8.56
N ASN A 86 -33.64 -29.61 -8.61
CA ASN A 86 -34.55 -28.63 -8.02
C ASN A 86 -34.51 -28.72 -6.49
N VAL A 87 -34.35 -27.58 -5.82
CA VAL A 87 -34.36 -27.48 -4.34
C VAL A 87 -35.61 -28.09 -3.73
N ALA A 88 -36.77 -27.93 -4.37
CA ALA A 88 -38.01 -28.53 -3.87
C ALA A 88 -37.92 -30.06 -3.78
N ASN A 89 -37.26 -30.73 -4.72
CA ASN A 89 -37.12 -32.19 -4.68
C ASN A 89 -36.29 -32.65 -3.49
N VAL A 90 -35.34 -31.83 -3.05
CA VAL A 90 -34.48 -32.14 -1.90
C VAL A 90 -35.20 -31.82 -0.58
N LEU A 91 -35.85 -30.66 -0.49
CA LEU A 91 -36.35 -30.10 0.77
C LEU A 91 -37.83 -30.33 1.07
N ARG A 92 -38.64 -30.77 0.10
CA ARG A 92 -40.10 -30.89 0.27
C ARG A 92 -40.52 -31.76 1.45
N ASP A 93 -39.78 -32.82 1.74
CA ASP A 93 -40.08 -33.73 2.85
C ASP A 93 -39.76 -33.11 4.24
N PHE A 94 -39.01 -32.01 4.26
CA PHE A 94 -38.54 -31.34 5.48
C PHE A 94 -39.33 -30.09 5.82
N ASP A 95 -40.25 -29.67 4.95
CA ASP A 95 -41.19 -28.58 5.24
C ASP A 95 -42.34 -29.08 6.12
N LYS A 96 -42.05 -29.22 7.42
CA LYS A 96 -43.04 -29.55 8.46
C LYS A 96 -43.88 -28.34 8.90
N SER A 97 -43.68 -27.16 8.29
CA SER A 97 -44.25 -25.90 8.76
C SER A 97 -45.74 -25.69 8.39
N GLY A 98 -46.36 -26.64 7.67
CA GLY A 98 -47.75 -26.54 7.22
C GLY A 98 -48.00 -25.55 6.07
N ASN A 99 -47.01 -24.73 5.73
CA ASN A 99 -47.14 -23.66 4.72
C ASN A 99 -46.85 -24.09 3.29
N ASN A 100 -46.40 -25.34 3.05
CA ASN A 100 -46.21 -25.89 1.70
C ASN A 100 -45.26 -25.04 0.83
N ILE A 101 -44.17 -24.56 1.42
CA ILE A 101 -43.17 -23.66 0.81
C ILE A 101 -42.63 -24.25 -0.51
N PHE A 102 -42.37 -25.55 -0.54
CA PHE A 102 -41.81 -26.27 -1.69
C PHE A 102 -42.86 -26.97 -2.57
N LYS A 103 -44.15 -26.59 -2.46
CA LYS A 103 -45.25 -27.28 -3.20
C LYS A 103 -45.26 -27.00 -4.70
N LYS A 104 -44.73 -25.86 -5.14
CA LYS A 104 -44.59 -25.50 -6.56
C LYS A 104 -43.12 -25.34 -6.88
N GLU A 105 -42.70 -25.86 -8.04
CA GLU A 105 -41.35 -25.65 -8.53
C GLU A 105 -41.10 -24.18 -8.84
N LYS A 106 -40.11 -23.59 -8.17
CA LYS A 106 -39.64 -22.22 -8.33
C LYS A 106 -38.11 -22.20 -8.43
N PRO A 107 -37.52 -21.18 -9.08
CA PRO A 107 -36.07 -21.01 -9.13
C PRO A 107 -35.45 -20.74 -7.75
N ASN A 108 -36.24 -20.19 -6.82
CA ASN A 108 -35.84 -19.92 -5.45
C ASN A 108 -37.04 -19.89 -4.48
N TYR A 109 -36.76 -20.08 -3.19
CA TYR A 109 -37.74 -20.17 -2.11
C TYR A 109 -37.30 -19.30 -0.93
N ILE A 110 -37.90 -18.11 -0.83
CA ILE A 110 -37.66 -17.17 0.28
C ILE A 110 -38.42 -17.66 1.51
N VAL A 111 -37.75 -17.63 2.67
CA VAL A 111 -38.35 -17.90 3.97
C VAL A 111 -38.14 -16.64 4.80
N ASP A 112 -39.21 -15.91 5.09
CA ASP A 112 -39.18 -14.61 5.78
C ASP A 112 -38.80 -14.72 7.27
N ASP A 113 -38.65 -15.94 7.77
CA ASP A 113 -38.43 -16.29 9.16
C ASP A 113 -37.15 -17.12 9.27
N ILE A 114 -36.11 -16.52 9.85
CA ILE A 114 -34.77 -17.08 9.96
C ILE A 114 -34.73 -18.34 10.84
N GLU A 115 -35.62 -18.44 11.83
CA GLU A 115 -35.73 -19.61 12.68
C GLU A 115 -36.32 -20.76 11.87
N LYS A 116 -37.42 -20.53 11.13
CA LYS A 116 -38.00 -21.55 10.25
C LYS A 116 -37.02 -22.01 9.18
N PHE A 117 -36.27 -21.06 8.60
CA PHE A 117 -35.19 -21.38 7.68
C PHE A 117 -34.18 -22.36 8.30
N SER A 118 -33.71 -22.06 9.52
CA SER A 118 -32.75 -22.91 10.24
C SER A 118 -33.30 -24.29 10.61
N VAL A 119 -34.61 -24.41 10.88
CA VAL A 119 -35.27 -25.69 11.14
C VAL A 119 -35.25 -26.57 9.89
N ILE A 120 -35.57 -26.00 8.71
CA ILE A 120 -35.52 -26.75 7.44
C ILE A 120 -34.09 -27.24 7.16
N VAL A 121 -33.08 -26.40 7.38
CA VAL A 121 -31.68 -26.79 7.23
C VAL A 121 -31.31 -27.91 8.20
N LYS A 122 -31.69 -27.78 9.48
CA LYS A 122 -31.45 -28.82 10.48
C LYS A 122 -32.04 -30.15 10.07
N GLU A 123 -33.32 -30.19 9.72
CA GLU A 123 -34.02 -31.41 9.30
C GLU A 123 -33.37 -32.05 8.06
N ALA A 124 -32.91 -31.24 7.09
CA ALA A 124 -32.20 -31.74 5.92
C ALA A 124 -30.87 -32.43 6.28
N ILE A 125 -30.14 -31.91 7.27
CA ILE A 125 -28.85 -32.45 7.71
C ILE A 125 -29.00 -33.65 8.66
N THR A 126 -30.03 -33.67 9.51
CA THR A 126 -30.26 -34.74 10.50
C THR A 126 -31.10 -35.91 9.98
N SER A 127 -31.58 -35.83 8.73
CA SER A 127 -32.37 -36.88 8.09
C SER A 127 -31.52 -37.79 7.21
N LYS A 128 -31.86 -39.09 7.19
CA LYS A 128 -31.20 -40.07 6.32
C LYS A 128 -32.02 -40.26 5.04
N LYS A 129 -31.47 -39.84 3.90
CA LYS A 129 -32.03 -40.06 2.55
C LYS A 129 -31.21 -41.09 1.77
N GLU A 130 -31.62 -41.38 0.53
CA GLU A 130 -30.87 -42.23 -0.42
C GLU A 130 -29.52 -41.61 -0.83
N LYS A 131 -29.48 -40.28 -0.89
CA LYS A 131 -28.29 -39.48 -1.20
C LYS A 131 -27.93 -38.59 -0.02
N PRO A 132 -26.63 -38.36 0.26
CA PRO A 132 -26.21 -37.39 1.24
C PRO A 132 -26.56 -35.97 0.77
N VAL A 133 -26.88 -35.06 1.70
CA VAL A 133 -27.28 -33.69 1.39
C VAL A 133 -26.17 -32.71 1.80
N ALA A 134 -25.85 -31.76 0.92
CA ALA A 134 -24.94 -30.66 1.19
C ALA A 134 -25.69 -29.33 1.15
N VAL A 135 -25.78 -28.65 2.30
CA VAL A 135 -26.40 -27.31 2.40
C VAL A 135 -25.30 -26.27 2.50
N ILE A 136 -25.26 -25.34 1.54
CA ILE A 136 -24.28 -24.25 1.48
C ILE A 136 -24.99 -22.94 1.81
N ILE A 137 -24.63 -22.34 2.95
CA ILE A 137 -25.11 -21.03 3.40
C ILE A 137 -24.10 -19.97 2.99
N ASN A 138 -24.40 -19.25 1.91
CA ASN A 138 -23.65 -18.09 1.46
C ASN A 138 -24.04 -16.86 2.28
N PHE A 139 -23.05 -15.99 2.53
CA PHE A 139 -23.22 -14.80 3.38
C PHE A 139 -23.73 -15.16 4.78
N ALA A 140 -23.23 -16.25 5.38
CA ALA A 140 -23.73 -16.75 6.66
C ALA A 140 -23.65 -15.69 7.79
N ALA A 141 -22.63 -14.84 7.78
CA ALA A 141 -22.48 -13.73 8.72
C ALA A 141 -23.50 -12.57 8.50
N ARG A 142 -24.15 -12.50 7.33
CA ARG A 142 -25.14 -11.45 7.01
C ARG A 142 -26.56 -11.82 7.43
N TYR A 143 -26.74 -13.00 8.02
CA TYR A 143 -27.97 -13.42 8.66
C TYR A 143 -28.11 -12.87 10.09
N ILE A 144 -27.04 -12.32 10.66
CA ILE A 144 -27.02 -11.82 12.03
C ILE A 144 -26.51 -10.39 12.10
N SER A 145 -26.94 -9.68 13.13
CA SER A 145 -26.55 -8.30 13.40
C SER A 145 -25.16 -8.21 14.02
N SER A 146 -24.83 -9.13 14.95
CA SER A 146 -23.54 -9.17 15.63
C SER A 146 -23.26 -10.55 16.23
N PRO A 147 -22.02 -11.09 16.14
CA PRO A 147 -21.68 -12.40 16.67
C PRO A 147 -21.69 -12.48 18.20
N THR A 148 -21.63 -11.34 18.90
CA THR A 148 -21.60 -11.27 20.38
C THR A 148 -22.93 -10.90 21.01
N SER A 149 -23.88 -10.39 20.21
CA SER A 149 -25.16 -9.88 20.69
C SER A 149 -26.26 -10.30 19.72
N LEU A 150 -26.54 -11.61 19.72
CA LEU A 150 -27.60 -12.20 18.91
C LEU A 150 -28.97 -11.89 19.54
N ASP A 151 -29.95 -11.58 18.71
CA ASP A 151 -31.35 -11.61 19.14
C ASP A 151 -31.84 -13.07 19.33
N THR A 152 -33.07 -13.23 19.81
CA THR A 152 -33.65 -14.56 20.08
C THR A 152 -33.75 -15.43 18.82
N ASN A 153 -34.14 -14.86 17.68
CA ASN A 153 -34.33 -15.61 16.43
C ASN A 153 -32.98 -15.97 15.81
N GLU A 154 -32.02 -15.04 15.82
CA GLU A 154 -30.63 -15.24 15.40
C GLU A 154 -29.95 -16.34 16.25
N ASN A 155 -30.14 -16.29 17.57
CA ASN A 155 -29.63 -17.31 18.48
C ASN A 155 -30.26 -18.69 18.21
N ASN A 156 -31.59 -18.75 18.05
CA ASN A 156 -32.30 -19.98 17.71
C ASN A 156 -31.82 -20.57 16.38
N MET A 157 -31.54 -19.73 15.37
CA MET A 157 -30.94 -20.17 14.11
C MET A 157 -29.62 -20.90 14.36
N PHE A 158 -28.68 -20.29 15.08
CA PHE A 158 -27.37 -20.90 15.31
C PHE A 158 -27.45 -22.13 16.21
N ILE A 159 -28.40 -22.19 17.15
CA ILE A 159 -28.67 -23.40 17.94
C ILE A 159 -29.12 -24.54 17.02
N ASN A 160 -30.06 -24.28 16.09
CA ASN A 160 -30.52 -25.28 15.12
C ASN A 160 -29.38 -25.75 14.20
N LEU A 161 -28.54 -24.84 13.73
CA LEU A 161 -27.36 -25.20 12.92
C LEU A 161 -26.31 -25.98 13.74
N PHE A 162 -26.13 -25.65 15.01
CA PHE A 162 -25.22 -26.36 15.90
C PHE A 162 -25.72 -27.78 16.15
N GLU A 163 -27.02 -27.95 16.42
CA GLU A 163 -27.67 -29.25 16.54
C GLU A 163 -27.55 -30.06 15.24
N ALA A 164 -27.70 -29.41 14.09
CA ALA A 164 -27.48 -30.03 12.79
C ALA A 164 -26.05 -30.56 12.64
N SER A 165 -25.05 -29.78 13.08
CA SER A 165 -23.63 -30.20 13.05
C SER A 165 -23.37 -31.42 13.94
N MET A 166 -24.00 -31.50 15.11
CA MET A 166 -23.83 -32.58 16.07
C MET A 166 -24.50 -33.88 15.64
N ASN A 167 -25.70 -33.77 15.05
CA ASN A 167 -26.60 -34.89 14.79
C ASN A 167 -26.70 -35.25 13.30
N ALA A 168 -25.80 -34.73 12.47
CA ALA A 168 -25.76 -35.02 11.05
C ALA A 168 -25.74 -36.53 10.77
N LYS A 169 -26.57 -36.97 9.82
CA LYS A 169 -26.62 -38.37 9.41
C LYS A 169 -25.67 -38.62 8.26
N SER A 170 -25.22 -39.87 8.15
CA SER A 170 -24.37 -40.31 7.04
C SER A 170 -25.10 -41.33 6.16
N VAL A 171 -24.85 -41.22 4.87
CA VAL A 171 -25.34 -42.12 3.83
C VAL A 171 -24.14 -42.79 3.19
N LYS A 172 -24.06 -44.13 3.26
CA LYS A 172 -22.94 -44.93 2.72
C LYS A 172 -21.55 -44.41 3.13
N GLY A 173 -21.40 -43.95 4.38
CA GLY A 173 -20.14 -43.42 4.91
C GLY A 173 -19.91 -41.92 4.72
N TYR A 174 -20.75 -41.23 3.96
CA TYR A 174 -20.66 -39.79 3.72
C TYR A 174 -21.68 -39.03 4.56
N SER A 175 -21.22 -38.15 5.45
CA SER A 175 -22.09 -37.27 6.25
C SER A 175 -22.81 -36.24 5.40
N ASN A 176 -24.06 -35.97 5.76
CA ASN A 176 -24.74 -34.74 5.37
C ASN A 176 -23.90 -33.56 5.85
N THR A 177 -23.70 -32.59 4.97
CA THR A 177 -22.68 -31.56 5.14
C THR A 177 -23.31 -30.17 5.14
N LEU A 178 -23.04 -29.40 6.19
CA LEU A 178 -23.34 -27.98 6.28
C LEU A 178 -22.09 -27.17 5.94
N ILE A 179 -22.18 -26.22 5.02
CA ILE A 179 -21.08 -25.31 4.69
C ILE A 179 -21.52 -23.88 4.95
N LEU A 180 -20.80 -23.18 5.82
CA LEU A 180 -20.98 -21.76 6.08
C LEU A 180 -19.89 -20.97 5.37
N VAL A 181 -20.27 -20.07 4.46
CA VAL A 181 -19.33 -19.20 3.75
C VAL A 181 -19.37 -17.81 4.38
N VAL A 182 -18.23 -17.37 4.92
CA VAL A 182 -18.06 -16.12 5.66
C VAL A 182 -16.79 -15.39 5.23
N GLU A 183 -16.71 -14.09 5.51
CA GLU A 183 -15.48 -13.33 5.25
C GLU A 183 -14.40 -13.70 6.28
N LYS A 184 -14.77 -13.70 7.57
CA LYS A 184 -13.95 -14.18 8.68
C LYS A 184 -14.75 -15.11 9.58
N PHE A 185 -14.12 -16.14 10.11
CA PHE A 185 -14.78 -17.12 10.98
C PHE A 185 -15.29 -16.50 12.29
N ASN A 186 -14.64 -15.45 12.78
CA ASN A 186 -15.06 -14.67 13.95
C ASN A 186 -16.30 -13.81 13.71
N ASP A 187 -16.79 -13.74 12.47
CA ASP A 187 -18.09 -13.13 12.17
C ASP A 187 -19.27 -14.05 12.57
N LEU A 188 -18.96 -15.27 13.04
CA LEU A 188 -19.93 -16.23 13.60
C LEU A 188 -19.81 -16.30 15.13
N PRO A 189 -20.86 -16.74 15.85
CA PRO A 189 -20.81 -16.89 17.30
C PRO A 189 -19.73 -17.91 17.72
N SER A 190 -18.86 -17.53 18.66
CA SER A 190 -17.69 -18.35 19.02
C SER A 190 -18.05 -19.73 19.53
N TRP A 191 -19.13 -19.84 20.31
CA TRP A 191 -19.63 -21.10 20.87
C TRP A 191 -20.09 -22.11 19.79
N PHE A 192 -20.38 -21.66 18.56
CA PHE A 192 -20.78 -22.55 17.48
C PHE A 192 -19.63 -23.47 17.02
N TYR A 193 -18.42 -22.94 16.94
CA TYR A 193 -17.25 -23.64 16.42
C TYR A 193 -16.22 -24.00 17.50
N TYR A 194 -16.19 -23.29 18.63
CA TYR A 194 -15.22 -23.55 19.70
C TYR A 194 -15.45 -24.93 20.33
N ASN A 195 -14.40 -25.76 20.38
CA ASN A 195 -14.44 -27.15 20.85
C ASN A 195 -15.47 -28.06 20.14
N ASN A 196 -15.91 -27.71 18.93
CA ASN A 196 -16.82 -28.54 18.15
C ASN A 196 -16.01 -29.49 17.24
N PRO A 197 -15.95 -30.80 17.52
CA PRO A 197 -15.16 -31.74 16.72
C PRO A 197 -15.72 -31.99 15.32
N ASN A 198 -16.99 -31.65 15.08
CA ASN A 198 -17.67 -31.86 13.81
C ASN A 198 -17.50 -30.69 12.83
N VAL A 199 -17.06 -29.53 13.33
CA VAL A 199 -16.78 -28.33 12.55
C VAL A 199 -15.31 -28.31 12.12
N ARG A 200 -15.07 -27.95 10.86
CA ARG A 200 -13.73 -27.66 10.34
C ARG A 200 -13.71 -26.31 9.64
N THR A 201 -12.81 -25.43 10.07
CA THR A 201 -12.57 -24.15 9.38
C THR A 201 -11.53 -24.36 8.27
N ILE A 202 -11.86 -23.90 7.07
CA ILE A 202 -10.98 -23.91 5.89
C ILE A 202 -10.77 -22.47 5.43
N THR A 203 -9.56 -21.97 5.60
CA THR A 203 -9.17 -20.63 5.14
C THR A 203 -8.67 -20.70 3.70
N ILE A 204 -9.34 -19.99 2.80
CA ILE A 204 -8.91 -19.83 1.41
C ILE A 204 -7.92 -18.66 1.32
N PRO A 205 -6.63 -18.91 1.01
CA PRO A 205 -5.66 -17.83 0.87
C PRO A 205 -5.86 -17.09 -0.47
N ASN A 206 -5.31 -15.87 -0.55
CA ASN A 206 -5.12 -15.20 -1.83
C ASN A 206 -4.22 -16.04 -2.76
N PRO A 207 -4.39 -15.96 -4.09
CA PRO A 207 -3.64 -16.79 -5.02
C PRO A 207 -2.14 -16.47 -4.94
N ASP A 208 -1.33 -17.51 -4.72
CA ASP A 208 0.13 -17.41 -4.71
C ASP A 208 0.69 -17.19 -6.12
N LYS A 209 2.02 -16.97 -6.22
CA LYS A 209 2.69 -16.75 -7.51
C LYS A 209 2.45 -17.89 -8.51
N LYS A 210 2.36 -19.15 -8.04
CA LYS A 210 2.18 -20.33 -8.90
C LYS A 210 0.75 -20.43 -9.44
N ILE A 211 -0.26 -20.19 -8.61
CA ILE A 211 -1.67 -20.19 -9.01
C ILE A 211 -1.93 -19.06 -10.01
N ARG A 212 -1.39 -17.86 -9.76
CA ARG A 212 -1.47 -16.72 -10.69
C ARG A 212 -0.75 -17.02 -12.00
N LEU A 213 0.44 -17.61 -11.95
CA LEU A 213 1.17 -18.02 -13.15
C LEU A 213 0.31 -18.96 -14.01
N ASN A 214 -0.26 -20.02 -13.42
CA ASN A 214 -1.14 -20.93 -14.14
C ASN A 214 -2.34 -20.20 -14.77
N TYR A 215 -2.91 -19.21 -14.07
CA TYR A 215 -4.03 -18.41 -14.59
C TYR A 215 -3.59 -17.58 -15.78
N ILE A 216 -2.44 -16.91 -15.68
CA ILE A 216 -1.87 -16.06 -16.71
C ILE A 216 -1.51 -16.88 -17.94
N GLU A 217 -0.83 -18.02 -17.78
CA GLU A 217 -0.44 -18.87 -18.91
C GLU A 217 -1.62 -19.43 -19.69
N LYS A 218 -2.71 -19.79 -18.99
CA LYS A 218 -3.94 -20.22 -19.65
C LYS A 218 -4.68 -19.06 -20.32
N ASN A 219 -4.86 -17.95 -19.61
CA ASN A 219 -5.79 -16.91 -20.02
C ASN A 219 -5.14 -15.77 -20.79
N TYR A 220 -3.82 -15.62 -20.81
CA TYR A 220 -3.10 -14.54 -21.52
C TYR A 220 -2.14 -15.08 -22.59
N LYS A 221 -2.35 -16.33 -23.02
CA LYS A 221 -1.46 -17.04 -23.95
C LYS A 221 -1.15 -16.22 -25.22
N ASN A 222 -2.18 -15.76 -25.91
CA ASN A 222 -2.04 -15.02 -27.17
C ASN A 222 -1.33 -13.67 -26.97
N GLU A 223 -1.54 -13.04 -25.83
CA GLU A 223 -1.01 -11.71 -25.52
C GLU A 223 0.45 -11.74 -25.04
N LEU A 224 0.93 -12.88 -24.52
CA LEU A 224 2.25 -13.03 -23.88
C LEU A 224 3.20 -14.00 -24.61
N GLU A 225 2.77 -14.61 -25.71
CA GLU A 225 3.51 -15.67 -26.41
C GLU A 225 4.87 -15.23 -27.00
N ASN A 226 5.01 -13.97 -27.39
CA ASN A 226 6.14 -13.52 -28.20
C ASN A 226 7.28 -12.80 -27.43
N ASN A 227 7.15 -12.60 -26.11
CA ASN A 227 8.16 -11.82 -25.37
C ASN A 227 8.31 -12.29 -23.91
N ILE A 228 9.33 -13.11 -23.66
CA ILE A 228 9.67 -13.66 -22.32
C ILE A 228 9.86 -12.54 -21.28
N LYS A 229 10.45 -11.40 -21.67
CA LYS A 229 10.72 -10.26 -20.78
C LYS A 229 9.43 -9.53 -20.38
N ILE A 230 8.47 -9.40 -21.30
CA ILE A 230 7.15 -8.84 -20.99
C ILE A 230 6.36 -9.79 -20.11
N LYS A 231 6.42 -11.11 -20.39
CA LYS A 231 5.76 -12.13 -19.58
C LYS A 231 6.24 -12.09 -18.13
N SER A 232 7.55 -12.08 -17.87
CA SER A 232 8.09 -11.99 -16.51
C SER A 232 7.70 -10.68 -15.83
N LYS A 233 7.88 -9.54 -16.50
CA LYS A 233 7.50 -8.21 -15.97
C LYS A 233 6.02 -8.15 -15.63
N PHE A 234 5.14 -8.69 -16.46
CA PHE A 234 3.70 -8.71 -16.19
C PHE A 234 3.34 -9.58 -14.99
N ILE A 235 3.89 -10.81 -14.91
CA ILE A 235 3.64 -11.71 -13.76
C ILE A 235 4.07 -11.05 -12.45
N ASP A 236 5.26 -10.45 -12.43
CA ASP A 236 5.83 -9.81 -11.26
C ASP A 236 4.98 -8.59 -10.83
N ASN A 237 4.56 -7.74 -11.78
CA ASN A 237 3.71 -6.59 -11.47
C ASN A 237 2.23 -6.93 -11.16
N THR A 238 1.79 -8.17 -11.38
CA THR A 238 0.45 -8.64 -10.96
C THR A 238 0.44 -9.25 -9.57
N GLU A 239 1.55 -9.15 -8.84
CA GLU A 239 1.64 -9.70 -7.50
C GLU A 239 0.59 -9.10 -6.56
N GLY A 240 -0.14 -9.99 -5.89
CA GLY A 240 -1.16 -9.63 -4.93
C GLY A 240 -2.57 -9.44 -5.49
N LEU A 241 -2.74 -9.47 -6.82
CA LEU A 241 -4.04 -9.50 -7.47
C LEU A 241 -4.71 -10.88 -7.35
N LYS A 242 -6.03 -10.88 -7.19
CA LYS A 242 -6.90 -12.05 -7.27
C LYS A 242 -7.08 -12.51 -8.72
N ASN A 243 -7.47 -13.77 -8.94
CA ASN A 243 -7.67 -14.27 -10.30
C ASN A 243 -8.86 -13.56 -11.00
N ARG A 244 -9.86 -13.14 -10.23
CA ARG A 244 -11.00 -12.35 -10.71
C ARG A 244 -10.55 -10.96 -11.17
N GLU A 245 -9.66 -10.31 -10.44
CA GLU A 245 -9.05 -9.03 -10.84
C GLU A 245 -8.21 -9.20 -12.12
N LEU A 246 -7.48 -10.32 -12.24
CA LEU A 246 -6.80 -10.67 -13.51
C LEU A 246 -7.80 -10.89 -14.65
N LYS A 247 -9.00 -11.41 -14.40
CA LYS A 247 -10.04 -11.50 -15.44
C LYS A 247 -10.50 -10.11 -15.89
N GLU A 248 -10.71 -9.21 -14.94
CA GLU A 248 -11.14 -7.83 -15.18
C GLU A 248 -10.09 -7.03 -15.94
N LEU A 249 -8.82 -7.16 -15.56
CA LEU A 249 -7.68 -6.56 -16.26
C LEU A 249 -7.64 -7.00 -17.73
N LYS A 250 -7.87 -8.30 -18.01
CA LYS A 250 -7.93 -8.78 -19.40
C LYS A 250 -9.05 -8.10 -20.19
N ASN A 251 -10.21 -7.91 -19.57
CA ASN A 251 -11.34 -7.23 -20.19
C ASN A 251 -11.04 -5.75 -20.43
N LEU A 252 -10.38 -5.08 -19.49
CA LEU A 252 -9.90 -3.71 -19.62
C LEU A 252 -8.96 -3.57 -20.81
N TYR A 253 -7.91 -4.41 -20.86
CA TYR A 253 -6.96 -4.47 -21.98
C TYR A 253 -7.67 -4.62 -23.31
N LYS A 254 -8.54 -5.63 -23.46
CA LYS A 254 -9.29 -5.87 -24.71
C LYS A 254 -10.17 -4.69 -25.12
N ARG A 255 -10.74 -3.96 -24.16
CA ARG A 255 -11.60 -2.81 -24.46
C ARG A 255 -10.80 -1.63 -25.00
N TYR A 256 -9.64 -1.34 -24.42
CA TYR A 256 -8.79 -0.21 -24.83
C TYR A 256 -7.93 -0.52 -26.04
N ASN A 257 -7.37 -1.73 -26.14
CA ASN A 257 -6.58 -2.15 -27.29
C ASN A 257 -7.40 -2.13 -28.61
N ARG A 258 -8.72 -2.35 -28.54
CA ARG A 258 -9.63 -2.19 -29.69
C ARG A 258 -9.74 -0.74 -30.19
N LYS A 259 -9.50 0.24 -29.33
CA LYS A 259 -9.58 1.67 -29.66
C LYS A 259 -8.22 2.23 -30.05
N ASP A 260 -7.16 1.70 -29.46
CA ASP A 260 -5.79 2.18 -29.54
C ASP A 260 -4.88 0.94 -29.65
N SER A 261 -4.36 0.65 -30.83
CA SER A 261 -3.55 -0.55 -31.08
C SER A 261 -2.24 -0.56 -30.31
N ASP A 262 -1.75 0.62 -29.93
CA ASP A 262 -0.51 0.79 -29.18
C ASP A 262 -0.71 0.54 -27.68
N TYR A 263 -1.97 0.45 -27.21
CA TYR A 263 -2.30 0.16 -25.82
C TYR A 263 -1.85 -1.25 -25.42
N THR A 264 -0.88 -1.31 -24.52
CA THR A 264 -0.23 -2.53 -24.08
C THR A 264 -0.91 -3.15 -22.86
N LEU A 265 -0.51 -4.38 -22.53
CA LEU A 265 -0.96 -5.05 -21.32
C LEU A 265 -0.43 -4.38 -20.04
N LEU A 266 0.73 -3.73 -20.12
CA LEU A 266 1.30 -2.99 -18.99
C LEU A 266 0.49 -1.71 -18.73
N ASP A 267 0.02 -1.03 -19.77
CA ASP A 267 -0.87 0.14 -19.64
C ASP A 267 -2.20 -0.23 -18.98
N ALA A 268 -2.75 -1.41 -19.32
CA ALA A 268 -3.94 -1.96 -18.66
C ALA A 268 -3.70 -2.20 -17.17
N LEU A 269 -2.52 -2.69 -16.81
CA LEU A 269 -2.15 -2.92 -15.42
C LEU A 269 -1.96 -1.62 -14.65
N THR A 270 -1.28 -0.63 -15.24
CA THR A 270 -1.11 0.72 -14.68
C THR A 270 -2.47 1.37 -14.46
N MET A 271 -3.35 1.32 -15.47
CA MET A 271 -4.70 1.85 -15.37
C MET A 271 -5.54 1.13 -14.31
N TYR A 272 -5.41 -0.18 -14.18
CA TYR A 272 -6.13 -0.96 -13.18
C TYR A 272 -5.66 -0.64 -11.75
N LYS A 273 -4.34 -0.52 -11.54
CA LYS A 273 -3.76 -0.26 -10.20
C LYS A 273 -3.89 1.18 -9.74
N TYR A 274 -3.76 2.14 -10.66
CA TYR A 274 -3.56 3.55 -10.31
C TYR A 274 -4.64 4.48 -10.90
N GLY A 275 -5.52 3.97 -11.77
CA GLY A 275 -6.57 4.78 -12.40
C GLY A 275 -6.08 5.74 -13.48
N ILE A 276 -4.77 5.75 -13.80
CA ILE A 276 -4.18 6.64 -14.81
C ILE A 276 -3.52 5.87 -15.95
N LYS A 277 -3.56 6.44 -17.16
CA LYS A 277 -2.99 5.84 -18.39
C LYS A 277 -1.48 6.05 -18.49
N GLU A 278 -1.01 7.26 -18.17
CA GLU A 278 0.38 7.65 -18.40
C GLU A 278 1.25 7.35 -17.18
N ASN A 279 2.31 6.56 -17.39
CA ASN A 279 3.33 6.29 -16.39
C ASN A 279 4.37 7.41 -16.42
N MET A 280 4.41 8.27 -15.39
CA MET A 280 5.37 9.39 -15.34
C MET A 280 6.83 8.94 -15.32
N TRP A 281 7.14 7.70 -14.92
CA TRP A 281 8.52 7.20 -14.99
C TRP A 281 8.97 6.91 -16.42
N GLU A 282 8.04 6.60 -17.33
CA GLU A 282 8.34 6.31 -18.74
C GLU A 282 8.46 7.60 -19.57
N THR A 283 7.94 8.72 -19.06
CA THR A 283 8.09 10.04 -19.69
C THR A 283 9.42 10.71 -19.37
N ILE A 284 10.19 10.20 -18.39
CA ILE A 284 11.51 10.74 -18.05
C ILE A 284 12.51 10.31 -19.12
N ASP A 285 13.04 11.28 -19.87
CA ASP A 285 14.03 11.02 -20.90
C ASP A 285 15.42 10.66 -20.32
N GLU A 286 16.23 9.99 -21.13
CA GLU A 286 17.59 9.58 -20.71
C GLU A 286 18.50 10.79 -20.44
N GLU A 287 18.28 11.92 -21.12
CA GLU A 287 19.08 13.13 -20.96
C GLU A 287 18.91 13.73 -19.56
N THR A 288 17.68 13.80 -19.06
CA THR A 288 17.33 14.24 -17.70
C THR A 288 18.03 13.36 -16.67
N VAL A 289 18.06 12.04 -16.88
CA VAL A 289 18.72 11.10 -15.96
C VAL A 289 20.25 11.24 -16.02
N ASN A 290 20.81 11.48 -17.20
CA ASN A 290 22.24 11.68 -17.39
C ASN A 290 22.73 13.00 -16.76
N ASN A 291 21.91 14.05 -16.84
CA ASN A 291 22.20 15.37 -16.29
C ASN A 291 21.73 15.55 -14.84
N LEU A 292 21.07 14.56 -14.24
CA LEU A 292 20.45 14.63 -12.92
C LEU A 292 21.40 15.15 -11.83
N GLU A 293 22.65 14.67 -11.80
CA GLU A 293 23.64 15.10 -10.81
C GLU A 293 23.91 16.61 -10.91
N ASN A 294 24.15 17.11 -12.13
CA ASN A 294 24.38 18.53 -12.39
C ASN A 294 23.15 19.38 -12.02
N SER A 295 21.95 18.96 -12.43
CA SER A 295 20.71 19.67 -12.13
C SER A 295 20.44 19.76 -10.63
N LEU A 296 20.74 18.70 -9.87
CA LEU A 296 20.61 18.72 -8.42
C LEU A 296 21.67 19.60 -7.75
N GLU A 297 22.93 19.56 -8.23
CA GLU A 297 24.03 20.40 -7.74
C GLU A 297 23.81 21.88 -8.00
N GLU A 298 23.05 22.27 -9.02
CA GLU A 298 22.65 23.67 -9.24
C GLU A 298 21.86 24.24 -8.07
N ARG A 299 21.04 23.41 -7.42
CA ARG A 299 20.14 23.80 -6.33
C ARG A 299 20.66 23.45 -4.94
N VAL A 300 21.27 22.27 -4.77
CA VAL A 300 21.80 21.79 -3.50
C VAL A 300 23.32 21.83 -3.51
N LYS A 301 23.89 22.75 -2.72
CA LYS A 301 25.34 23.00 -2.70
C LYS A 301 26.05 22.19 -1.63
N GLY A 302 27.21 21.62 -1.99
CA GLY A 302 28.15 20.98 -1.06
C GLY A 302 27.69 19.62 -0.53
N GLN A 303 26.78 18.95 -1.24
CA GLN A 303 26.22 17.65 -0.84
C GLN A 303 26.48 16.60 -1.93
N ASP A 304 27.63 16.65 -2.60
CA ASP A 304 27.94 15.87 -3.80
C ASP A 304 27.84 14.35 -3.55
N ARG A 305 28.23 13.89 -2.35
CA ARG A 305 28.08 12.49 -1.94
C ARG A 305 26.62 12.06 -1.89
N ALA A 306 25.75 12.94 -1.37
CA ALA A 306 24.32 12.70 -1.31
C ALA A 306 23.70 12.70 -2.71
N VAL A 307 24.04 13.69 -3.54
CA VAL A 307 23.56 13.82 -4.92
C VAL A 307 23.94 12.59 -5.75
N LYS A 308 25.19 12.12 -5.69
CA LYS A 308 25.64 10.91 -6.38
C LYS A 308 24.86 9.67 -5.95
N LYS A 309 24.65 9.52 -4.64
CA LYS A 309 23.93 8.37 -4.09
C LYS A 309 22.46 8.36 -4.50
N VAL A 310 21.79 9.51 -4.42
CA VAL A 310 20.42 9.70 -4.92
C VAL A 310 20.34 9.39 -6.41
N SER A 311 21.24 9.96 -7.21
CA SER A 311 21.27 9.74 -8.66
C SER A 311 21.43 8.26 -9.02
N SER A 312 22.22 7.50 -8.25
CA SER A 312 22.34 6.05 -8.42
C SER A 312 21.02 5.30 -8.16
N VAL A 313 20.24 5.73 -7.16
CA VAL A 313 18.92 5.15 -6.83
C VAL A 313 17.92 5.45 -7.95
N ILE A 314 17.94 6.67 -8.47
CA ILE A 314 17.04 7.10 -9.53
C ILE A 314 17.35 6.43 -10.86
N LYS A 315 18.64 6.31 -11.22
CA LYS A 315 19.07 5.53 -12.38
C LYS A 315 18.53 4.10 -12.31
N ARG A 316 18.54 3.45 -11.12
CA ARG A 316 17.92 2.13 -10.92
C ARG A 316 16.39 2.14 -11.04
N ALA A 317 15.73 3.18 -10.54
CA ALA A 317 14.28 3.33 -10.64
C ALA A 317 13.81 3.45 -12.09
N VAL A 318 14.43 4.34 -12.88
CA VAL A 318 14.07 4.60 -14.28
C VAL A 318 14.39 3.39 -15.16
N THR A 319 15.53 2.73 -14.96
CA THR A 319 15.89 1.51 -15.69
C THR A 319 15.08 0.27 -15.29
N GLY A 320 14.19 0.38 -14.29
CA GLY A 320 13.40 -0.73 -13.78
C GLY A 320 14.23 -1.81 -13.07
N MET A 321 15.43 -1.45 -12.61
CA MET A 321 16.33 -2.34 -11.87
C MET A 321 16.09 -2.30 -10.35
N SER A 322 15.21 -1.42 -9.88
CA SER A 322 14.80 -1.39 -8.48
C SER A 322 14.14 -2.70 -8.05
N GLY A 323 14.62 -3.27 -6.94
CA GLY A 323 14.04 -4.47 -6.35
C GLY A 323 14.55 -5.82 -6.88
N LEU A 324 15.39 -5.85 -7.94
CA LEU A 324 15.93 -7.09 -8.55
C LEU A 324 16.74 -8.00 -7.60
N GLN A 325 17.18 -7.46 -6.46
CA GLN A 325 17.93 -8.18 -5.42
C GLN A 325 17.03 -9.09 -4.57
N HIS A 326 15.70 -8.99 -4.71
CA HIS A 326 14.73 -9.66 -3.86
C HIS A 326 13.73 -10.49 -4.68
N SER A 327 13.22 -11.57 -4.08
CA SER A 327 12.35 -12.56 -4.72
C SER A 327 10.97 -12.04 -5.18
N SER A 328 10.54 -10.88 -4.68
CA SER A 328 9.31 -10.15 -5.07
C SER A 328 9.63 -8.98 -6.00
N ASN A 329 9.75 -9.28 -7.29
CA ASN A 329 9.88 -8.28 -8.35
C ASN A 329 8.52 -7.54 -8.51
N GLY A 330 8.54 -6.22 -8.63
CA GLY A 330 7.41 -5.43 -9.16
C GLY A 330 6.50 -4.73 -8.15
N ASN A 331 6.56 -5.06 -6.87
CA ASN A 331 5.65 -4.45 -5.89
C ASN A 331 6.28 -3.43 -4.93
N LYS A 332 7.61 -3.41 -4.76
CA LYS A 332 8.29 -2.48 -3.84
C LYS A 332 8.31 -1.04 -4.36
N PRO A 333 8.43 -0.03 -3.47
CA PRO A 333 8.66 1.34 -3.88
C PRO A 333 9.85 1.48 -4.84
N LYS A 334 9.79 2.43 -5.77
CA LYS A 334 10.84 2.66 -6.80
C LYS A 334 12.22 2.90 -6.21
N GLY A 335 12.25 3.45 -5.01
CA GLY A 335 13.44 3.60 -4.22
C GLY A 335 13.09 3.98 -2.80
N ILE A 336 14.03 3.71 -1.90
CA ILE A 336 13.94 4.07 -0.50
C ILE A 336 15.24 4.79 -0.17
N LEU A 337 15.14 5.98 0.39
CA LEU A 337 16.27 6.80 0.80
C LEU A 337 16.07 7.23 2.26
N PHE A 338 17.14 7.27 3.03
CA PHE A 338 17.11 7.77 4.40
C PHE A 338 18.16 8.88 4.55
N PHE A 339 17.69 10.12 4.55
CA PHE A 339 18.52 11.31 4.65
C PHE A 339 18.79 11.64 6.12
N ALA A 340 20.03 11.51 6.54
CA ALA A 340 20.43 11.84 7.90
C ALA A 340 21.46 12.97 7.91
N GLY A 341 21.45 13.80 8.94
CA GLY A 341 22.46 14.85 9.07
C GLY A 341 21.96 16.05 9.86
N PRO A 342 22.80 17.08 10.05
CA PRO A 342 22.43 18.30 10.77
C PRO A 342 21.22 19.03 10.18
N THR A 343 20.61 19.90 10.97
CA THR A 343 19.53 20.78 10.49
C THR A 343 20.07 21.79 9.47
N GLY A 344 19.27 22.10 8.45
CA GLY A 344 19.64 23.13 7.46
C GLY A 344 20.68 22.71 6.42
N THR A 345 21.01 21.42 6.28
CA THR A 345 21.99 20.92 5.30
C THR A 345 21.41 20.62 3.91
N GLY A 346 20.10 20.79 3.72
CA GLY A 346 19.45 20.62 2.41
C GLY A 346 18.73 19.30 2.18
N LYS A 347 18.47 18.48 3.21
CA LYS A 347 17.72 17.20 3.09
C LYS A 347 16.37 17.35 2.36
N THR A 348 15.54 18.27 2.86
CA THR A 348 14.23 18.58 2.26
C THR A 348 14.38 19.25 0.89
N GLU A 349 15.39 20.10 0.72
CA GLU A 349 15.63 20.83 -0.53
C GLU A 349 16.03 19.89 -1.67
N LEU A 350 16.89 18.90 -1.39
CA LEU A 350 17.26 17.86 -2.35
C LEU A 350 16.04 17.05 -2.81
N THR A 351 15.10 16.80 -1.90
CA THR A 351 13.87 16.08 -2.22
C THR A 351 12.97 16.88 -3.16
N LYS A 352 12.82 18.18 -2.91
CA LYS A 352 12.03 19.08 -3.78
C LYS A 352 12.68 19.27 -5.15
N ALA A 353 13.99 19.51 -5.17
CA ALA A 353 14.78 19.58 -6.39
C ALA A 353 14.60 18.31 -7.24
N LEU A 354 14.61 17.15 -6.59
CA LEU A 354 14.41 15.88 -7.25
C LEU A 354 12.99 15.73 -7.83
N ALA A 355 11.96 16.16 -7.12
CA ALA A 355 10.58 16.13 -7.64
C ALA A 355 10.42 17.05 -8.86
N GLU A 356 11.02 18.23 -8.84
CA GLU A 356 11.02 19.17 -9.97
C GLU A 356 11.74 18.58 -11.18
N VAL A 357 12.92 17.99 -11.00
CA VAL A 357 13.69 17.42 -12.11
C VAL A 357 12.98 16.19 -12.72
N LEU A 358 12.40 15.32 -11.89
CA LEU A 358 11.77 14.08 -12.38
C LEU A 358 10.36 14.26 -12.92
N PHE A 359 9.58 15.16 -12.33
CA PHE A 359 8.14 15.28 -12.61
C PHE A 359 7.72 16.69 -13.06
N GLY A 360 8.67 17.62 -13.20
CA GLY A 360 8.41 19.00 -13.60
C GLY A 360 7.72 19.87 -12.56
N ASP A 361 7.41 19.33 -11.38
CA ASP A 361 6.66 20.02 -10.33
C ASP A 361 7.12 19.56 -8.93
N GLU A 362 7.57 20.53 -8.11
CA GLU A 362 7.92 20.30 -6.70
C GLU A 362 6.75 19.72 -5.88
N ASN A 363 5.49 19.97 -6.28
CA ASN A 363 4.31 19.47 -5.58
C ASN A 363 4.08 17.97 -5.77
N ASN A 364 4.92 17.29 -6.58
CA ASN A 364 5.03 15.83 -6.58
C ASN A 364 5.89 15.32 -5.40
N CYS A 365 6.49 16.20 -4.60
CA CYS A 365 6.99 15.88 -3.26
C CYS A 365 5.87 16.08 -2.22
N ILE A 366 5.26 14.99 -1.78
CA ILE A 366 4.25 14.99 -0.73
C ILE A 366 4.95 14.86 0.62
N ARG A 367 4.92 15.94 1.42
CA ARG A 367 5.64 16.01 2.70
C ARG A 367 4.70 15.70 3.86
N PHE A 368 5.16 14.82 4.75
CA PHE A 368 4.53 14.48 6.02
C PHE A 368 5.50 14.85 7.15
N ASP A 369 5.10 15.74 8.05
CA ASP A 369 5.88 16.10 9.24
C ASP A 369 5.63 15.08 10.35
N MET A 370 6.65 14.27 10.68
CA MET A 370 6.51 13.17 11.64
C MET A 370 6.33 13.64 13.09
N SER A 371 6.55 14.93 13.38
CA SER A 371 6.23 15.51 14.69
C SER A 371 4.72 15.55 14.96
N GLU A 372 3.90 15.69 13.91
CA GLU A 372 2.43 15.61 14.03
C GLU A 372 1.93 14.20 14.37
N TYR A 373 2.80 13.19 14.28
CA TYR A 373 2.47 11.78 14.45
C TYR A 373 3.22 11.15 15.62
N SER A 374 3.47 11.93 16.66
CA SER A 374 4.15 11.49 17.89
C SER A 374 3.25 10.69 18.84
N GLU A 375 1.93 10.87 18.75
CA GLU A 375 0.95 10.21 19.61
C GLU A 375 0.62 8.78 19.15
N SER A 376 0.20 7.92 20.08
CA SER A 376 -0.08 6.49 19.84
C SER A 376 -1.20 6.23 18.82
N HIS A 377 -2.18 7.14 18.71
CA HIS A 377 -3.32 7.02 17.80
C HIS A 377 -3.12 7.71 16.44
N SER A 378 -1.98 8.37 16.24
CA SER A 378 -1.69 9.14 15.03
C SER A 378 -1.47 8.26 13.79
N ASP A 379 -1.19 6.98 13.99
CA ASP A 379 -1.11 5.98 12.93
C ASP A 379 -2.46 5.83 12.18
N GLN A 380 -3.59 6.06 12.85
CA GLN A 380 -4.91 6.08 12.22
C GLN A 380 -5.10 7.30 11.32
N LYS A 381 -4.56 8.46 11.70
CA LYS A 381 -4.58 9.68 10.86
C LYS A 381 -3.77 9.47 9.58
N LEU A 382 -2.60 8.83 9.68
CA LEU A 382 -1.72 8.62 8.53
C LEU A 382 -2.23 7.51 7.60
N PHE A 383 -2.62 6.36 8.14
CA PHE A 383 -2.91 5.16 7.36
C PHE A 383 -4.42 4.88 7.19
N GLY A 384 -5.26 5.49 8.01
CA GLY A 384 -6.71 5.29 8.07
C GLY A 384 -7.12 4.50 9.32
N ALA A 385 -8.26 4.88 9.92
CA ALA A 385 -8.83 4.17 11.05
C ALA A 385 -9.50 2.86 10.60
N PRO A 386 -9.54 1.81 11.45
CA PRO A 386 -10.26 0.58 11.15
C PRO A 386 -11.80 0.78 11.20
N PRO A 387 -12.60 -0.16 10.65
CA PRO A 387 -14.06 -0.07 10.71
C PRO A 387 -14.58 0.06 12.14
N GLY A 388 -15.53 0.97 12.37
CA GLY A 388 -16.11 1.24 13.68
C GLY A 388 -15.43 2.34 14.50
N TYR A 389 -14.34 2.94 13.99
CA TYR A 389 -13.66 4.08 14.62
C TYR A 389 -13.98 5.41 13.92
N VAL A 390 -13.94 6.52 14.66
CA VAL A 390 -14.15 7.87 14.12
C VAL A 390 -13.06 8.17 13.07
N GLY A 391 -13.47 8.69 11.90
CA GLY A 391 -12.56 8.97 10.79
C GLY A 391 -12.37 7.80 9.81
N TYR A 392 -13.04 6.67 10.03
CA TYR A 392 -13.04 5.52 9.11
C TYR A 392 -13.38 5.90 7.65
N GLU A 393 -14.41 6.72 7.45
CA GLU A 393 -14.87 7.12 6.12
C GLU A 393 -13.91 8.07 5.39
N ALA A 394 -13.07 8.81 6.14
CA ALA A 394 -12.14 9.78 5.55
C ALA A 394 -10.87 9.14 4.96
N GLY A 395 -10.58 7.88 5.29
CA GLY A 395 -9.32 7.23 4.93
C GLY A 395 -8.13 7.79 5.69
N GLY A 396 -6.91 7.50 5.22
CA GLY A 396 -5.66 8.00 5.81
C GLY A 396 -5.04 9.09 4.94
N GLN A 397 -4.29 10.01 5.55
CA GLN A 397 -3.62 11.08 4.81
C GLN A 397 -2.60 10.52 3.79
N LEU A 398 -1.82 9.51 4.16
CA LEU A 398 -0.87 8.86 3.25
C LEU A 398 -1.58 8.07 2.16
N THR A 399 -2.59 7.28 2.54
CA THR A 399 -3.31 6.42 1.59
C THR A 399 -4.06 7.24 0.55
N ASN A 400 -4.68 8.34 0.95
CA ASN A 400 -5.36 9.25 0.04
C ASN A 400 -4.36 9.97 -0.88
N ALA A 401 -3.26 10.47 -0.33
CA ALA A 401 -2.23 11.16 -1.11
C ALA A 401 -1.62 10.27 -2.21
N VAL A 402 -1.37 8.99 -1.91
CA VAL A 402 -0.82 8.03 -2.88
C VAL A 402 -1.89 7.61 -3.91
N LYS A 403 -3.16 7.49 -3.51
CA LYS A 403 -4.26 7.26 -4.47
C LYS A 403 -4.41 8.43 -5.46
N GLU A 404 -4.26 9.66 -4.99
CA GLU A 404 -4.36 10.88 -5.82
C GLU A 404 -3.12 11.04 -6.71
N LYS A 405 -1.92 10.83 -6.16
CA LYS A 405 -0.64 10.98 -6.86
C LYS A 405 0.27 9.76 -6.63
N PRO A 406 0.05 8.65 -7.35
CA PRO A 406 0.81 7.41 -7.17
C PRO A 406 2.28 7.55 -7.59
N PHE A 407 2.53 8.39 -8.60
CA PHE A 407 3.85 8.76 -9.10
C PHE A 407 4.34 10.01 -8.35
N SER A 408 4.92 9.80 -7.16
CA SER A 408 5.31 10.91 -6.29
C SER A 408 6.52 10.55 -5.43
N ILE A 409 7.14 11.57 -4.85
CA ILE A 409 8.11 11.43 -3.77
C ILE A 409 7.39 11.63 -2.45
N LEU A 410 7.41 10.62 -1.60
CA LEU A 410 6.82 10.65 -0.26
C LEU A 410 7.93 10.99 0.73
N LEU A 411 7.88 12.21 1.27
CA LEU A 411 8.88 12.73 2.21
C LEU A 411 8.35 12.65 3.64
N PHE A 412 8.96 11.81 4.47
CA PHE A 412 8.68 11.67 5.89
C PHE A 412 9.75 12.41 6.69
N ASP A 413 9.45 13.63 7.10
CA ASP A 413 10.40 14.55 7.70
C ASP A 413 10.50 14.33 9.22
N GLU A 414 11.72 14.26 9.76
CA GLU A 414 12.03 14.02 11.18
C GLU A 414 11.43 12.73 11.74
N ILE A 415 11.64 11.61 11.05
CA ILE A 415 11.03 10.29 11.36
C ILE A 415 11.31 9.76 12.78
N GLU A 416 12.35 10.25 13.46
CA GLU A 416 12.60 9.96 14.87
C GLU A 416 11.56 10.56 15.83
N LYS A 417 10.73 11.50 15.39
CA LYS A 417 9.69 12.14 16.18
C LYS A 417 8.36 11.40 16.16
N ALA A 418 8.16 10.54 15.16
CA ALA A 418 6.96 9.74 15.03
C ALA A 418 6.89 8.66 16.13
N HIS A 419 5.67 8.25 16.44
CA HIS A 419 5.42 7.11 17.31
C HIS A 419 5.99 5.81 16.68
N PRO A 420 6.63 4.92 17.45
CA PRO A 420 7.26 3.71 16.90
C PRO A 420 6.36 2.80 16.06
N SER A 421 5.05 2.76 16.35
CA SER A 421 4.07 1.95 15.59
C SER A 421 3.95 2.35 14.12
N ILE A 422 4.30 3.59 13.77
CA ILE A 422 4.29 4.08 12.39
C ILE A 422 5.39 3.39 11.58
N MET A 423 6.58 3.22 12.18
CA MET A 423 7.68 2.53 11.52
C MET A 423 7.37 1.05 11.29
N ASP A 424 6.68 0.40 12.23
CA ASP A 424 6.23 -0.99 12.07
C ASP A 424 5.28 -1.15 10.87
N LYS A 425 4.39 -0.17 10.62
CA LYS A 425 3.54 -0.15 9.41
C LYS A 425 4.35 0.14 8.14
N PHE A 426 5.37 1.00 8.21
CA PHE A 426 6.26 1.23 7.07
C PHE A 426 7.04 -0.02 6.68
N LEU A 427 7.46 -0.88 7.63
CA LEU A 427 8.12 -2.14 7.27
C LEU A 427 7.30 -2.96 6.28
N GLN A 428 5.98 -3.06 6.50
CA GLN A 428 5.08 -3.72 5.56
C GLN A 428 5.09 -3.05 4.17
N ILE A 429 5.06 -1.71 4.11
CA ILE A 429 5.14 -0.97 2.84
C ILE A 429 6.50 -1.18 2.16
N LEU A 430 7.60 -1.20 2.90
CA LEU A 430 8.93 -1.44 2.34
C LEU A 430 9.10 -2.92 1.92
N GLU A 431 8.25 -3.82 2.43
CA GLU A 431 8.22 -5.24 2.10
C GLU A 431 7.35 -5.58 0.90
N ASP A 432 6.07 -5.26 1.02
CA ASP A 432 5.03 -5.61 0.08
C ASP A 432 4.76 -4.51 -0.94
N GLY A 433 5.23 -3.28 -0.67
CA GLY A 433 4.99 -2.06 -1.46
C GLY A 433 3.53 -1.81 -1.84
N ARG A 434 2.65 -2.31 -0.97
CA ARG A 434 1.23 -2.01 -0.92
C ARG A 434 0.79 -1.99 0.52
N MET A 435 -0.30 -1.30 0.77
CA MET A 435 -0.98 -1.31 2.05
C MET A 435 -2.47 -1.38 1.80
N THR A 436 -3.18 -2.10 2.67
CA THR A 436 -4.65 -2.05 2.67
C THR A 436 -5.08 -1.02 3.71
N ASP A 437 -5.86 -0.02 3.30
CA ASP A 437 -6.43 0.95 4.23
C ASP A 437 -7.50 0.30 5.12
N GLY A 438 -7.97 1.02 6.14
CA GLY A 438 -9.00 0.52 7.05
C GLY A 438 -10.30 0.11 6.33
N GLN A 439 -10.60 0.71 5.17
CA GLN A 439 -11.78 0.43 4.36
C GLN A 439 -11.63 -0.85 3.50
N GLY A 440 -10.45 -1.45 3.46
CA GLY A 440 -10.18 -2.63 2.65
C GLY A 440 -9.67 -2.32 1.24
N ASN A 441 -9.42 -1.05 0.91
CA ASN A 441 -8.84 -0.69 -0.39
C ASN A 441 -7.32 -0.87 -0.35
N THR A 442 -6.77 -1.52 -1.37
CA THR A 442 -5.31 -1.64 -1.54
C THR A 442 -4.74 -0.40 -2.22
N VAL A 443 -3.77 0.23 -1.57
CA VAL A 443 -2.96 1.33 -2.09
C VAL A 443 -1.58 0.79 -2.45
N TYR A 444 -1.12 1.07 -3.67
CA TYR A 444 0.16 0.62 -4.19
C TYR A 444 1.20 1.74 -4.12
N PHE A 445 2.36 1.45 -3.54
CA PHE A 445 3.50 2.37 -3.40
C PHE A 445 4.60 2.07 -4.42
N SER A 446 4.39 1.11 -5.32
CA SER A 446 5.36 0.64 -6.32
C SER A 446 5.85 1.70 -7.29
N GLU A 447 5.09 2.78 -7.49
CA GLU A 447 5.48 3.93 -8.32
C GLU A 447 5.96 5.14 -7.52
N SER A 448 6.01 5.04 -6.19
CA SER A 448 6.46 6.13 -5.32
C SER A 448 7.92 5.96 -4.93
N LEU A 449 8.61 7.08 -4.76
CA LEU A 449 9.93 7.15 -4.12
C LEU A 449 9.73 7.52 -2.64
N ILE A 450 10.19 6.68 -1.71
CA ILE A 450 10.06 6.96 -0.28
C ILE A 450 11.35 7.56 0.25
N ILE A 451 11.27 8.73 0.87
CA ILE A 451 12.40 9.42 1.50
C ILE A 451 12.06 9.71 2.95
N PHE A 452 12.89 9.22 3.86
CA PHE A 452 12.85 9.59 5.27
C PHE A 452 13.93 10.64 5.55
N THR A 453 13.66 11.61 6.42
CA THR A 453 14.71 12.47 6.98
C THR A 453 14.85 12.24 8.47
N SER A 454 16.07 12.43 8.98
CA SER A 454 16.34 12.35 10.41
C SER A 454 17.49 13.27 10.83
N ASN A 455 17.39 13.80 12.05
CA ASN A 455 18.47 14.51 12.73
C ASN A 455 19.14 13.65 13.83
N LEU A 456 18.93 12.33 13.83
CA LEU A 456 19.55 11.41 14.78
C LEU A 456 21.08 11.38 14.69
N GLY A 457 21.72 11.15 15.84
CA GLY A 457 23.19 11.13 15.94
C GLY A 457 23.83 12.51 15.89
N ILE A 458 23.06 13.58 15.70
CA ILE A 458 23.56 14.96 15.71
C ILE A 458 23.53 15.57 17.11
N THR A 459 22.45 15.33 17.85
CA THR A 459 22.29 15.80 19.23
C THR A 459 21.85 14.66 20.13
N LYS A 460 22.31 14.67 21.39
CA LYS A 460 21.85 13.78 22.45
C LYS A 460 21.06 14.59 23.45
N LYS A 461 19.86 14.10 23.80
CA LYS A 461 19.18 14.61 24.99
C LYS A 461 19.93 14.12 26.23
N THR A 462 20.43 15.05 27.02
CA THR A 462 21.05 14.80 28.33
C THR A 462 20.22 15.52 29.39
N ILE A 463 20.06 14.91 30.55
CA ILE A 463 19.40 15.54 31.70
C ILE A 463 20.51 16.15 32.54
N ASP A 464 20.47 17.46 32.74
CA ASP A 464 21.45 18.11 33.62
C ASP A 464 21.23 17.75 35.09
N SER A 465 22.19 18.09 35.94
CA SER A 465 22.15 17.79 37.38
C SER A 465 20.95 18.41 38.11
N SER A 466 20.21 19.31 37.44
CA SER A 466 19.01 19.99 37.94
C SER A 466 17.71 19.41 37.38
N GLY A 467 17.78 18.33 36.59
CA GLY A 467 16.61 17.66 36.01
C GLY A 467 16.09 18.30 34.72
N ASN A 468 16.79 19.30 34.16
CA ASN A 468 16.37 19.93 32.90
C ASN A 468 16.93 19.17 31.70
N GLU A 469 16.12 19.01 30.65
CA GLU A 469 16.59 18.47 29.38
C GLU A 469 17.50 19.48 28.67
N ARG A 470 18.76 19.13 28.48
CA ARG A 470 19.71 19.81 27.59
C ARG A 470 19.93 18.97 26.34
N ARG A 471 20.24 19.62 25.22
CA ARG A 471 20.69 18.96 23.99
C ARG A 471 22.19 19.18 23.87
N GLU A 472 22.95 18.11 24.02
CA GLU A 472 24.39 18.12 23.78
C GLU A 472 24.65 17.77 22.31
N GLN A 473 25.50 18.55 21.65
CA GLN A 473 25.85 18.32 20.26
C GLN A 473 26.92 17.22 20.18
N LEU A 474 26.62 16.13 19.48
CA LEU A 474 27.51 14.95 19.37
C LEU A 474 28.55 15.08 18.26
N VAL A 475 28.33 16.02 17.34
CA VAL A 475 29.12 16.24 16.12
C VAL A 475 29.41 17.73 15.95
N SER A 476 30.68 18.09 15.81
CA SER A 476 31.08 19.47 15.49
C SER A 476 31.22 19.69 13.98
N ILE A 477 31.07 20.94 13.55
CA ILE A 477 31.39 21.40 12.19
C ILE A 477 32.87 21.20 11.84
N ASP A 478 33.74 21.22 12.86
CA ASP A 478 35.18 21.03 12.71
C ASP A 478 35.59 19.55 12.52
N GLU A 479 34.67 18.62 12.75
CA GLU A 479 34.95 17.19 12.55
C GLU A 479 35.07 16.83 11.06
N THR A 480 35.85 15.79 10.78
CA THR A 480 35.89 15.19 9.45
C THR A 480 34.55 14.55 9.13
N TYR A 481 34.17 14.58 7.85
CA TYR A 481 32.94 13.94 7.37
C TYR A 481 32.86 12.46 7.81
N GLU A 482 33.96 11.72 7.74
CA GLU A 482 33.98 10.28 8.08
C GLU A 482 33.69 10.02 9.57
N SER A 483 34.21 10.87 10.47
CA SER A 483 33.89 10.80 11.91
C SER A 483 32.40 11.05 12.13
N MET A 484 31.88 12.11 11.52
CA MET A 484 30.48 12.51 11.63
C MET A 484 29.54 11.44 11.04
N GLU A 485 29.83 10.91 9.86
CA GLU A 485 29.06 9.86 9.19
C GLU A 485 28.95 8.62 10.08
N ASN A 486 30.06 8.17 10.68
CA ASN A 486 30.06 7.04 11.60
C ASN A 486 29.18 7.29 12.83
N LYS A 487 29.26 8.48 13.45
CA LYS A 487 28.42 8.86 14.60
C LYS A 487 26.94 8.89 14.24
N VAL A 488 26.58 9.45 13.09
CA VAL A 488 25.20 9.53 12.59
C VAL A 488 24.64 8.13 12.33
N ILE A 489 25.38 7.28 11.61
CA ILE A 489 24.97 5.91 11.31
C ILE A 489 24.78 5.10 12.61
N ASN A 490 25.68 5.27 13.59
CA ASN A 490 25.55 4.61 14.88
C ASN A 490 24.33 5.11 15.67
N GLY A 491 24.02 6.41 15.61
CA GLY A 491 22.81 6.99 16.20
C GLY A 491 21.52 6.40 15.60
N ILE A 492 21.47 6.24 14.27
CA ILE A 492 20.33 5.60 13.58
C ILE A 492 20.17 4.15 14.02
N LYS A 493 21.28 3.38 14.06
CA LYS A 493 21.29 1.97 14.49
C LYS A 493 20.87 1.77 15.94
N ALA A 494 21.17 2.74 16.81
CA ALA A 494 20.77 2.70 18.21
C ALA A 494 19.29 3.03 18.42
N HIS A 495 18.71 3.88 17.57
CA HIS A 495 17.32 4.32 17.69
C HIS A 495 16.33 3.36 17.03
N PHE A 496 16.61 2.91 15.82
CA PHE A 496 15.70 2.05 15.05
C PHE A 496 15.99 0.57 15.24
N LYS A 497 14.94 -0.25 15.19
CA LYS A 497 15.06 -1.71 15.22
C LYS A 497 15.94 -2.20 14.06
N PRO A 498 16.72 -3.29 14.25
CA PRO A 498 17.58 -3.85 13.20
C PRO A 498 16.84 -4.15 11.89
N GLU A 499 15.58 -4.56 11.96
CA GLU A 499 14.72 -4.83 10.80
C GLU A 499 14.58 -3.61 9.87
N VAL A 500 14.36 -2.42 10.45
CA VAL A 500 14.25 -1.15 9.73
C VAL A 500 15.57 -0.79 9.08
N VAL A 501 16.66 -0.87 9.84
CA VAL A 501 18.01 -0.56 9.34
C VAL A 501 18.40 -1.48 8.20
N ASN A 502 18.11 -2.78 8.31
CA ASN A 502 18.39 -3.77 7.27
C ASN A 502 17.57 -3.50 6.00
N ARG A 503 16.32 -3.01 6.16
CA ARG A 503 15.44 -2.71 5.03
C ARG A 503 15.87 -1.47 4.26
N ILE A 504 16.34 -0.44 4.97
CA ILE A 504 16.96 0.74 4.36
C ILE A 504 18.33 0.37 3.77
N GLY A 505 19.08 -0.48 4.46
CA GLY A 505 20.38 -1.00 4.06
C GLY A 505 21.37 0.10 3.72
N ASN A 506 22.02 -0.03 2.56
CA ASN A 506 22.99 0.94 2.07
C ASN A 506 22.38 2.24 1.57
N ASN A 507 21.07 2.47 1.71
CA ASN A 507 20.41 3.70 1.24
C ASN A 507 20.37 4.83 2.28
N ILE A 508 21.08 4.68 3.41
CA ILE A 508 21.32 5.79 4.35
C ILE A 508 22.28 6.79 3.71
N VAL A 509 21.86 8.03 3.54
CA VAL A 509 22.63 9.13 2.95
C VAL A 509 22.89 10.16 4.04
N VAL A 510 24.15 10.34 4.42
CA VAL A 510 24.53 11.33 5.42
C VAL A 510 24.89 12.65 4.74
N PHE A 511 24.28 13.74 5.20
CA PHE A 511 24.52 15.10 4.73
C PHE A 511 25.59 15.76 5.60
N ASP A 512 26.56 16.42 4.96
CA ASP A 512 27.61 17.15 5.67
C ASP A 512 27.09 18.50 6.19
N PHE A 513 27.80 19.06 7.17
CA PHE A 513 27.61 20.44 7.58
C PHE A 513 27.84 21.41 6.41
N ILE A 514 27.17 22.56 6.48
CA ILE A 514 27.46 23.68 5.57
C ILE A 514 28.75 24.34 6.04
N ARG A 515 29.88 24.00 5.42
CA ARG A 515 31.21 24.57 5.68
C ARG A 515 31.42 25.87 4.90
N ASP A 516 32.49 26.60 5.20
CA ASP A 516 32.84 27.91 4.64
C ASP A 516 32.80 28.01 3.10
N GLU A 517 33.25 26.99 2.38
CA GLU A 517 33.23 26.98 0.92
C GLU A 517 31.79 26.85 0.40
N VAL A 518 31.02 25.97 1.05
CA VAL A 518 29.62 25.69 0.70
C VAL A 518 28.72 26.88 1.04
N SER A 519 28.97 27.56 2.16
CA SER A 519 28.19 28.72 2.59
C SER A 519 28.25 29.85 1.55
N GLN A 520 29.42 30.11 0.97
CA GLN A 520 29.60 31.09 -0.11
C GLN A 520 28.82 30.71 -1.37
N LEU A 521 28.84 29.43 -1.74
CA LEU A 521 28.06 28.93 -2.88
C LEU A 521 26.55 29.10 -2.67
N ILE A 522 26.07 28.86 -1.44
CA ILE A 522 24.66 29.07 -1.07
C ILE A 522 24.30 30.55 -1.14
N VAL A 523 25.12 31.44 -0.57
CA VAL A 523 24.90 32.89 -0.62
C VAL A 523 24.78 33.37 -2.06
N LYS A 524 25.74 32.99 -2.90
CA LYS A 524 25.76 33.36 -4.33
C LYS A 524 24.50 32.85 -5.05
N SER A 525 24.10 31.62 -4.79
CA SER A 525 22.91 31.01 -5.40
C SER A 525 21.62 31.71 -4.97
N GLN A 526 21.45 31.99 -3.68
CA GLN A 526 20.25 32.66 -3.15
C GLN A 526 20.13 34.11 -3.66
N ILE A 527 21.22 34.88 -3.60
CA ILE A 527 21.23 36.26 -4.13
C ILE A 527 20.90 36.27 -5.62
N LYS A 528 21.50 35.37 -6.42
CA LYS A 528 21.19 35.24 -7.85
C LYS A 528 19.70 34.98 -8.07
N LYS A 529 19.12 34.00 -7.36
CA LYS A 529 17.70 33.63 -7.47
C LYS A 529 16.78 34.80 -7.09
N ILE A 530 17.11 35.54 -6.03
CA ILE A 530 16.37 36.74 -5.61
C ILE A 530 16.41 37.80 -6.71
N ASN A 531 17.59 38.07 -7.27
CA ASN A 531 17.75 39.08 -8.31
C ASN A 531 17.00 38.74 -9.60
N GLU A 532 17.03 37.47 -10.02
CA GLU A 532 16.24 36.98 -11.15
C GLU A 532 14.73 37.14 -10.91
N ASN A 533 14.26 36.83 -9.70
CA ASN A 533 12.87 37.03 -9.31
C ASN A 533 12.45 38.51 -9.34
N ILE A 534 13.29 39.39 -8.79
CA ILE A 534 13.05 40.84 -8.80
C ILE A 534 13.04 41.37 -10.24
N LYS A 535 13.98 40.94 -11.09
CA LYS A 535 14.01 41.30 -12.51
C LYS A 535 12.75 40.85 -13.24
N ARG A 536 12.27 39.63 -12.96
CA ARG A 536 11.06 39.09 -13.58
C ARG A 536 9.80 39.83 -13.15
N LEU A 537 9.62 40.02 -11.83
CA LEU A 537 8.38 40.55 -11.23
C LEU A 537 8.30 42.08 -11.24
N LYS A 538 9.42 42.76 -10.98
CA LYS A 538 9.49 44.21 -10.84
C LYS A 538 10.21 44.90 -12.00
N LYS A 539 10.81 44.16 -12.94
CA LYS A 539 11.61 44.74 -14.04
C LYS A 539 12.76 45.64 -13.54
N ILE A 540 13.35 45.25 -12.40
CA ILE A 540 14.51 45.91 -11.80
C ILE A 540 15.73 45.01 -12.00
N ASP A 541 16.77 45.54 -12.62
CA ASP A 541 18.06 44.85 -12.75
C ASP A 541 18.96 45.23 -11.59
N ILE A 542 19.59 44.24 -10.95
CA ILE A 542 20.43 44.45 -9.78
C ILE A 542 21.86 44.12 -10.15
N GLU A 543 22.73 45.12 -10.02
CA GLU A 543 24.17 44.97 -10.17
C GLU A 543 24.82 44.89 -8.79
N ILE A 544 25.56 43.81 -8.57
CA ILE A 544 26.31 43.54 -7.34
C ILE A 544 27.80 43.52 -7.69
N SER A 545 28.59 44.30 -6.95
CA SER A 545 30.04 44.24 -7.04
C SER A 545 30.59 42.99 -6.34
N GLN A 546 31.79 42.56 -6.73
CA GLN A 546 32.50 41.47 -6.05
C GLN A 546 32.74 41.76 -4.56
N GLU A 547 33.06 43.00 -4.22
CA GLU A 547 33.22 43.48 -2.83
C GLU A 547 31.92 43.30 -2.01
N THR A 548 30.76 43.53 -2.64
CA THR A 548 29.45 43.31 -2.00
C THR A 548 29.17 41.83 -1.74
N LEU A 549 29.57 40.94 -2.66
CA LEU A 549 29.47 39.49 -2.42
C LEU A 549 30.38 39.06 -1.27
N GLU A 550 31.61 39.58 -1.22
CA GLU A 550 32.55 39.29 -0.14
C GLU A 550 32.04 39.73 1.23
N TYR A 551 31.31 40.85 1.29
CA TYR A 551 30.60 41.26 2.50
C TYR A 551 29.60 40.19 2.98
N TYR A 552 28.73 39.69 2.09
CA TYR A 552 27.76 38.65 2.45
C TYR A 552 28.42 37.30 2.76
N TYR A 553 29.55 36.97 2.10
CA TYR A 553 30.34 35.79 2.42
C TYR A 553 31.00 35.86 3.80
N LYS A 554 31.39 37.06 4.25
CA LYS A 554 31.91 37.26 5.60
C LYS A 554 30.81 37.04 6.63
N LEU A 555 29.62 37.61 6.41
CA LEU A 555 28.46 37.40 7.29
C LEU A 555 28.03 35.94 7.36
N SER A 556 28.10 35.20 6.25
CA SER A 556 27.71 33.78 6.24
C SER A 556 28.64 32.87 7.04
N LYS A 557 29.83 33.36 7.43
CA LYS A 557 30.80 32.64 8.27
C LYS A 557 30.63 32.92 9.76
N GLU A 558 29.73 33.82 10.14
CA GLU A 558 29.46 34.07 11.55
C GLU A 558 28.90 32.80 12.21
N LYS A 559 29.34 32.52 13.44
CA LYS A 559 29.08 31.24 14.12
C LYS A 559 27.58 30.95 14.28
N ASN A 560 26.80 31.95 14.65
CA ASN A 560 25.34 31.90 14.74
C ASN A 560 24.67 31.54 13.41
N VAL A 561 25.25 31.95 12.28
CA VAL A 561 24.73 31.63 10.93
C VAL A 561 25.10 30.20 10.54
N LEU A 562 26.36 29.81 10.69
CA LEU A 562 26.85 28.47 10.32
C LEU A 562 26.20 27.36 11.16
N GLU A 563 25.96 27.57 12.45
CA GLU A 563 25.28 26.59 13.32
C GLU A 563 23.84 26.25 12.85
N MET A 564 23.18 27.20 12.19
CA MET A 564 21.84 27.02 11.61
C MET A 564 21.88 26.50 10.16
N GLY A 565 23.07 26.28 9.59
CA GLY A 565 23.28 25.82 8.22
C GLY A 565 22.66 26.75 7.16
N GLY A 566 22.14 26.16 6.08
CA GLY A 566 21.51 26.90 4.98
C GLY A 566 20.27 27.71 5.40
N ARG A 567 19.59 27.33 6.49
CA ARG A 567 18.49 28.14 7.06
C ARG A 567 19.03 29.43 7.67
N GLY A 568 20.17 29.36 8.37
CA GLY A 568 20.85 30.54 8.90
C GLY A 568 21.24 31.51 7.78
N ILE A 569 21.80 30.99 6.68
CA ILE A 569 22.16 31.79 5.50
C ILE A 569 20.91 32.44 4.88
N GLY A 570 19.81 31.68 4.78
CA GLY A 570 18.52 32.21 4.31
C GLY A 570 18.03 33.39 5.15
N ASN A 571 17.99 33.23 6.48
CA ASN A 571 17.59 34.29 7.40
C ASN A 571 18.51 35.51 7.30
N MET A 572 19.82 35.28 7.19
CA MET A 572 20.80 36.35 7.00
C MET A 572 20.55 37.13 5.70
N ILE A 573 20.27 36.45 4.59
CA ILE A 573 19.96 37.10 3.31
C ILE A 573 18.62 37.83 3.40
N GLU A 574 17.61 37.25 4.04
CA GLU A 574 16.33 37.93 4.24
C GLU A 574 16.51 39.25 5.00
N GLU A 575 17.24 39.22 6.13
CA GLU A 575 17.47 40.38 6.97
C GLU A 575 18.40 41.43 6.32
N LYS A 576 19.55 41.00 5.80
CA LYS A 576 20.64 41.91 5.36
C LYS A 576 20.62 42.25 3.87
N TYR A 577 19.81 41.54 3.07
CA TYR A 577 19.70 41.77 1.63
C TYR A 577 18.27 42.13 1.24
N ILE A 578 17.30 41.25 1.49
CA ILE A 578 15.91 41.45 1.03
C ILE A 578 15.27 42.65 1.73
N ASN A 579 15.32 42.70 3.07
CA ASN A 579 14.69 43.78 3.83
C ASN A 579 15.31 45.15 3.52
N GLU A 580 16.64 45.22 3.47
CA GLU A 580 17.38 46.44 3.10
C GLU A 580 17.05 46.92 1.68
N LEU A 581 17.01 45.98 0.71
CA LEU A 581 16.63 46.30 -0.66
C LEU A 581 15.16 46.72 -0.77
N SER A 582 14.26 46.08 -0.02
CA SER A 582 12.84 46.43 0.04
C SER A 582 12.63 47.83 0.59
N ASN A 583 13.32 48.19 1.67
CA ASN A 583 13.30 49.54 2.25
C ASN A 583 13.77 50.57 1.21
N TYR A 584 14.89 50.30 0.54
CA TYR A 584 15.39 51.19 -0.50
C TYR A 584 14.40 51.37 -1.67
N ILE A 585 13.83 50.28 -2.20
CA ILE A 585 12.86 50.33 -3.30
C ILE A 585 11.62 51.13 -2.89
N PHE A 586 11.14 50.94 -1.66
CA PHE A 586 10.01 51.67 -1.11
C PHE A 586 10.29 53.17 -0.98
N ASP A 587 11.41 53.53 -0.33
CA ASP A 587 11.78 54.92 -0.06
C ASP A 587 12.11 55.71 -1.33
N SER A 588 12.78 55.06 -2.29
CA SER A 588 13.14 55.67 -3.57
C SER A 588 11.99 55.74 -4.58
N ARG A 589 10.83 55.12 -4.28
CA ARG A 589 9.70 54.92 -5.19
C ARG A 589 10.11 54.35 -6.55
N ASN A 590 11.14 53.50 -6.56
CA ASN A 590 11.74 53.04 -7.80
C ASN A 590 11.00 51.82 -8.34
N GLU A 591 10.17 52.02 -9.36
CA GLU A 591 9.33 50.94 -9.90
C GLU A 591 10.00 50.12 -11.01
N LYS A 592 11.03 50.66 -11.69
CA LYS A 592 11.76 50.03 -12.81
C LYS A 592 13.17 50.61 -12.96
N GLY A 593 14.08 49.85 -13.58
CA GLY A 593 15.42 50.33 -13.94
C GLY A 593 16.54 49.51 -13.31
N LYS A 594 17.69 50.14 -13.06
CA LYS A 594 18.88 49.48 -12.51
C LYS A 594 19.16 49.93 -11.07
N ILE A 595 19.52 49.00 -10.20
CA ILE A 595 19.99 49.28 -8.83
C ILE A 595 21.40 48.73 -8.70
N ILE A 596 22.31 49.56 -8.19
CA ILE A 596 23.68 49.17 -7.89
C ILE A 596 23.82 49.05 -6.38
N ILE A 597 24.28 47.88 -5.93
CA ILE A 597 24.57 47.59 -4.53
C ILE A 597 26.07 47.69 -4.33
N TYR A 598 26.49 48.44 -3.30
CA TYR A 598 27.88 48.65 -2.96
C TYR A 598 28.09 48.69 -1.45
N VAL A 599 29.33 48.48 -1.01
CA VAL A 599 29.72 48.56 0.39
C VAL A 599 30.37 49.92 0.64
N GLU A 600 29.92 50.63 1.67
CA GLU A 600 30.50 51.89 2.12
C GLU A 600 30.49 51.94 3.65
N ASN A 601 31.66 52.18 4.27
CA ASN A 601 31.83 52.20 5.73
C ASN A 601 31.29 50.93 6.42
N GLU A 602 31.63 49.75 5.88
CA GLU A 602 31.15 48.43 6.34
C GLU A 602 29.63 48.25 6.33
N LYS A 603 28.89 49.10 5.60
CA LYS A 603 27.44 49.01 5.45
C LYS A 603 27.07 48.87 3.98
N ILE A 604 26.02 48.09 3.73
CA ILE A 604 25.42 47.98 2.41
C ILE A 604 24.68 49.28 2.09
N LYS A 605 24.92 49.79 0.88
CA LYS A 605 24.27 50.96 0.32
C LYS A 605 23.75 50.64 -1.07
N PHE A 606 22.72 51.39 -1.45
CA PHE A 606 22.02 51.22 -2.72
C PHE A 606 22.00 52.58 -3.44
N LYS A 607 22.26 52.55 -4.74
CA LYS A 607 22.07 53.70 -5.61
C LYS A 607 21.37 53.30 -6.90
N LYS A 608 20.69 54.25 -7.53
CA LYS A 608 20.11 54.06 -8.85
C LYS A 608 21.25 53.95 -9.87
N GLY A 609 21.24 52.89 -10.66
CA GLY A 609 22.08 52.78 -11.86
C GLY A 609 21.47 53.59 -12.99
N GLU A 610 22.33 54.18 -13.82
CA GLU A 610 21.92 54.86 -15.05
C GLU A 610 21.22 53.91 -16.03
#